data_AF-A0A8S0FVH2-F1
#
_entry.id   AF-A0A8S0FVH2-F1
#
_cell.length_a   1.000
_cell.length_b   1.000
_cell.length_c   1.000
_cell.angle_alpha   90.00
_cell.angle_beta   90.00
_cell.angle_gamma   90.00
#
_symmetry.space_group_name_H-M   'P 1'
#
loop_
_entity.id
_entity.type
_entity.pdbx_description
1 polymer ?
#
loop_
_entity_poly.entity_id
_entity_poly.type
_entity_poly.pdbx_seq_one_letter_code
_entity_poly.pdbx_strand_id
1 'polypeptide(L)'
;MSSLINNAMSGLNAAQAALNTASNNISSYNVAGYTRQTTIMAQANSTLGAGGWVGNGVYVSGVQREYDAFITNQLRAAQTQSSGLTARYEQMLARKSTICSPPVPLRWQHRCRISSPACKRW
;
A
#
# COMPACT_ATOMS: atom_id res chain seq x y z
N MET A 1 -29.05 -13.27 -34.95
CA MET A 1 -28.96 -11.79 -34.75
C MET A 1 -29.03 -11.35 -33.29
N SER A 2 -29.75 -12.07 -32.40
CA SER A 2 -29.82 -11.75 -30.95
C SER A 2 -28.46 -11.64 -30.25
N SER A 3 -27.49 -12.52 -30.55
CA SER A 3 -26.15 -12.50 -29.92
C SER A 3 -25.33 -11.25 -30.22
N LEU A 4 -25.40 -10.71 -31.44
CA LEU A 4 -24.65 -9.50 -31.82
C LEU A 4 -25.18 -8.26 -31.09
N ILE A 5 -26.51 -8.12 -31.02
CA ILE A 5 -27.14 -6.99 -30.34
C ILE A 5 -26.84 -7.04 -28.84
N ASN A 6 -26.89 -8.22 -28.22
CA ASN A 6 -26.52 -8.38 -26.80
C ASN A 6 -25.06 -8.01 -26.54
N ASN A 7 -24.14 -8.38 -27.44
CA ASN A 7 -22.72 -7.99 -27.34
C ASN A 7 -22.52 -6.48 -27.51
N ALA A 8 -23.24 -5.85 -28.44
CA ALA A 8 -23.17 -4.41 -28.63
C ALA A 8 -23.75 -3.64 -27.43
N MET A 9 -24.87 -4.11 -26.88
CA MET A 9 -25.48 -3.53 -25.67
C MET A 9 -24.57 -3.67 -24.45
N SER A 10 -23.89 -4.81 -24.28
CA SER A 10 -22.95 -5.00 -23.17
C SER A 10 -21.74 -4.05 -23.28
N GLY A 11 -21.22 -3.84 -24.49
CA GLY A 11 -20.20 -2.82 -24.78
C GLY A 11 -20.65 -1.39 -24.46
N LEU A 12 -21.87 -1.03 -24.88
CA LEU A 12 -22.44 0.30 -24.63
C LEU A 12 -22.64 0.55 -23.13
N ASN A 13 -23.16 -0.45 -22.40
CA ASN A 13 -23.34 -0.37 -20.95
C ASN A 13 -21.99 -0.24 -20.21
N ALA A 14 -20.96 -0.97 -20.65
CA ALA A 14 -19.62 -0.85 -20.08
C ALA A 14 -19.01 0.54 -20.35
N ALA A 15 -19.19 1.08 -21.56
CA ALA A 15 -18.75 2.44 -21.91
C ALA A 15 -19.47 3.51 -21.07
N GLN A 16 -20.79 3.37 -20.87
CA GLN A 16 -21.56 4.29 -20.02
C GLN A 16 -21.06 4.27 -18.58
N ALA A 17 -20.76 3.09 -18.02
CA ALA A 17 -20.20 2.98 -16.69
C ALA A 17 -18.81 3.64 -16.58
N ALA A 18 -17.95 3.46 -17.59
CA ALA A 18 -16.65 4.13 -17.68
C ALA A 18 -16.78 5.65 -17.71
N LEU A 19 -17.71 6.19 -18.50
CA LEU A 19 -17.99 7.62 -18.57
C LEU A 19 -18.53 8.17 -17.23
N ASN A 20 -19.39 7.41 -16.54
CA ASN A 20 -19.88 7.81 -15.22
C ASN A 20 -18.73 7.91 -14.20
N THR A 21 -17.79 6.96 -14.21
CA THR A 21 -16.61 7.04 -13.35
C THR A 21 -15.69 8.20 -13.72
N ALA A 22 -15.49 8.46 -15.03
CA ALA A 22 -14.75 9.63 -15.48
C ALA A 22 -15.42 10.94 -15.04
N SER A 23 -16.74 11.03 -15.13
CA SER A 23 -17.52 12.17 -14.66
C SER A 23 -17.33 12.40 -13.15
N ASN A 24 -17.41 11.33 -12.35
CA ASN A 24 -17.20 11.40 -10.90
C ASN A 24 -15.76 11.82 -10.54
N ASN A 25 -14.77 11.37 -11.32
CA ASN A 25 -13.38 11.79 -11.16
C ASN A 25 -13.22 13.29 -11.39
N ILE A 26 -13.84 13.82 -12.46
CA ILE A 26 -13.76 15.24 -12.81
C ILE A 26 -14.46 16.09 -11.74
N SER A 27 -15.66 15.69 -11.32
CA SER A 27 -16.42 16.45 -10.31
C SER A 27 -15.73 16.49 -8.95
N SER A 28 -14.99 15.44 -8.61
CA SER A 28 -14.35 15.27 -7.30
C SER A 28 -12.86 15.60 -7.31
N TYR A 29 -12.32 16.11 -8.43
CA TYR A 29 -10.88 16.34 -8.61
C TYR A 29 -10.28 17.27 -7.53
N ASN A 30 -11.05 18.25 -7.05
CA ASN A 30 -10.59 19.21 -6.04
C ASN A 30 -10.99 18.83 -4.60
N VAL A 31 -11.56 17.64 -4.38
CA VAL A 31 -11.94 17.18 -3.04
C VAL A 31 -10.70 16.60 -2.36
N ALA A 32 -10.32 17.18 -1.21
CA ALA A 32 -9.17 16.71 -0.45
C ALA A 32 -9.35 15.23 -0.04
N GLY A 33 -8.31 14.41 -0.29
CA GLY A 33 -8.36 12.97 -0.02
C GLY A 33 -9.12 12.14 -1.07
N TYR A 34 -9.62 12.75 -2.14
CA TYR A 34 -10.17 12.00 -3.27
C TYR A 34 -9.09 11.21 -3.98
N THR A 35 -9.41 9.95 -4.32
CA THR A 35 -8.55 9.11 -5.15
C THR A 35 -9.25 8.75 -6.44
N ARG A 36 -8.52 8.88 -7.54
CA ARG A 36 -9.03 8.61 -8.88
C ARG A 36 -9.54 7.17 -8.96
N GLN A 37 -10.69 6.99 -9.57
CA GLN A 37 -11.31 5.69 -9.81
C GLN A 37 -11.19 5.31 -11.28
N THR A 38 -10.84 4.05 -11.55
CA THR A 38 -10.73 3.49 -12.89
C THR A 38 -11.67 2.29 -12.99
N THR A 39 -12.53 2.28 -14.01
CA THR A 39 -13.40 1.13 -14.31
C THR A 39 -12.57 0.00 -14.92
N ILE A 40 -12.69 -1.18 -14.34
CA ILE A 40 -12.10 -2.41 -14.86
C ILE A 40 -13.17 -3.14 -15.66
N MET A 41 -12.91 -3.32 -16.95
CA MET A 41 -13.75 -4.10 -17.85
C MET A 41 -13.12 -5.47 -18.08
N ALA A 42 -13.94 -6.50 -18.15
CA ALA A 42 -13.50 -7.87 -18.40
C ALA A 42 -14.37 -8.50 -19.51
N GLN A 43 -13.76 -9.38 -20.29
CA GLN A 43 -14.49 -10.13 -21.31
C GLN A 43 -15.43 -11.13 -20.64
N ALA A 44 -16.67 -11.23 -21.13
CA ALA A 44 -17.57 -12.30 -20.74
C ALA A 44 -17.05 -13.64 -21.28
N ASN A 45 -17.31 -14.72 -20.54
CA ASN A 45 -16.91 -16.08 -20.93
C ASN A 45 -17.40 -16.37 -22.35
N SER A 46 -16.51 -16.89 -23.21
CA SER A 46 -16.87 -17.27 -24.57
C SER A 46 -17.74 -18.52 -24.59
N THR A 47 -18.59 -18.65 -25.62
CA THR A 47 -19.36 -19.88 -25.88
C THR A 47 -18.74 -20.65 -27.04
N LEU A 48 -18.68 -21.98 -26.92
CA LEU A 48 -18.18 -22.84 -27.99
C LEU A 48 -19.31 -23.11 -28.99
N GLY A 49 -19.16 -22.65 -30.22
CA GLY A 49 -20.06 -22.93 -31.33
C GLY A 49 -19.46 -23.91 -32.33
N ALA A 50 -20.26 -24.30 -33.33
CA ALA A 50 -19.84 -25.23 -34.39
C ALA A 50 -18.64 -24.74 -35.25
N GLY A 51 -18.29 -23.46 -35.17
CA GLY A 51 -17.15 -22.85 -35.88
C GLY A 51 -16.04 -22.31 -34.98
N GLY A 52 -16.04 -22.64 -33.68
CA GLY A 52 -15.04 -22.18 -32.70
C GLY A 52 -15.62 -21.33 -31.56
N TRP A 53 -14.74 -20.66 -30.81
CA TRP A 53 -15.11 -19.84 -29.67
C TRP A 53 -15.69 -18.49 -30.10
N VAL A 54 -16.88 -18.17 -29.59
CA VAL A 54 -17.57 -16.89 -29.81
C VAL A 54 -17.56 -16.08 -28.52
N GLY A 55 -17.06 -14.84 -28.58
CA GLY A 55 -17.07 -13.92 -27.43
C GLY A 55 -18.47 -13.43 -27.11
N ASN A 56 -18.82 -13.40 -25.81
CA ASN A 56 -20.14 -12.99 -25.31
C ASN A 56 -20.16 -11.52 -24.81
N GLY A 57 -19.28 -10.68 -25.36
CA GLY A 57 -19.20 -9.26 -25.03
C GLY A 57 -18.36 -8.95 -23.80
N VAL A 58 -18.66 -7.83 -23.15
CA VAL A 58 -17.85 -7.25 -22.07
C VAL A 58 -18.75 -6.87 -20.88
N TYR A 59 -18.22 -6.96 -19.67
CA TYR A 59 -18.89 -6.49 -18.47
C TYR A 59 -17.92 -5.68 -17.60
N VAL A 60 -18.47 -4.87 -16.70
CA VAL A 60 -17.68 -4.14 -15.71
C VAL A 60 -17.39 -5.09 -14.55
N SER A 61 -16.12 -5.48 -14.40
CA SER A 61 -15.66 -6.34 -13.30
C SER A 61 -15.65 -5.59 -11.98
N GLY A 62 -15.33 -4.30 -12.00
CA GLY A 62 -15.38 -3.44 -10.83
C GLY A 62 -14.81 -2.05 -11.08
N VAL A 63 -14.71 -1.28 -10.01
CA VAL A 63 -14.07 0.04 -10.01
C VAL A 63 -12.93 0.01 -9.02
N GLN A 64 -11.70 0.17 -9.52
CA GLN A 64 -10.51 0.23 -8.67
C GLN A 64 -10.14 1.68 -8.41
N ARG A 65 -9.66 1.96 -7.19
CA ARG A 65 -9.04 3.25 -6.88
C ARG A 65 -7.56 3.20 -7.26
N GLU A 66 -7.15 4.12 -8.13
CA GLU A 66 -5.74 4.43 -8.34
C GLU A 66 -5.23 5.19 -7.12
N TYR A 67 -4.78 4.42 -6.13
CA TYR A 67 -3.73 4.90 -5.26
C TYR A 67 -2.43 4.77 -6.04
N ASP A 68 -1.65 5.84 -6.09
CA ASP A 68 -0.35 5.82 -6.74
C ASP A 68 0.54 4.80 -6.01
N ALA A 69 0.52 3.55 -6.47
CA ALA A 69 1.18 2.42 -5.83
C ALA A 69 2.68 2.68 -5.72
N PHE A 70 3.22 3.45 -6.67
CA PHE A 70 4.58 3.96 -6.65
C PHE A 70 4.83 4.89 -5.47
N ILE A 71 4.03 5.94 -5.29
CA ILE A 71 4.20 6.90 -4.17
C ILE A 71 3.97 6.21 -2.82
N THR A 72 2.97 5.34 -2.71
CA THR A 72 2.74 4.58 -1.47
C THR A 72 3.88 3.62 -1.17
N ASN A 73 4.48 2.97 -2.17
CA ASN A 73 5.66 2.13 -1.98
C ASN A 73 6.90 2.95 -1.61
N GLN A 74 7.09 4.13 -2.21
CA GLN A 74 8.15 5.05 -1.82
C GLN A 74 8.00 5.52 -0.38
N LEU A 75 6.78 5.90 0.02
CA LEU A 75 6.48 6.32 1.39
C LEU A 75 6.74 5.19 2.38
N ARG A 76 6.26 3.97 2.10
CA ARG A 76 6.54 2.79 2.94
C ARG A 76 8.03 2.48 3.02
N ALA A 77 8.77 2.58 1.92
CA ALA A 77 10.20 2.38 1.89
C ALA A 77 10.94 3.42 2.75
N ALA A 78 10.58 4.69 2.63
CA ALA A 78 11.13 5.77 3.44
C ALA A 78 10.82 5.58 4.94
N GLN A 79 9.59 5.19 5.29
CA GLN A 79 9.21 4.90 6.68
C GLN A 79 9.93 3.68 7.24
N THR A 80 10.11 2.62 6.44
CA THR A 80 10.87 1.42 6.83
C THR A 80 12.35 1.76 7.06
N GLN A 81 12.92 2.62 6.22
CA GLN A 81 14.29 3.08 6.41
C GLN A 81 14.43 3.95 7.66
N SER A 82 13.49 4.88 7.88
CA SER A 82 13.46 5.71 9.08
C SER A 82 13.31 4.87 10.35
N SER A 83 12.38 3.91 10.39
CA SER A 83 12.18 3.05 11.55
C SER A 83 13.40 2.16 11.84
N GLY A 84 14.05 1.66 10.78
CA GLY A 84 15.31 0.93 10.89
C GLY A 84 16.44 1.77 11.48
N LEU A 85 16.54 3.05 11.10
CA LEU A 85 17.51 3.98 11.70
C LEU A 85 17.19 4.26 13.17
N THR A 86 15.94 4.55 13.51
CA THR A 86 15.51 4.79 14.90
C THR A 86 15.81 3.59 15.80
N ALA A 87 15.47 2.38 15.36
CA ALA A 87 15.77 1.15 16.10
C ALA A 87 17.28 0.95 16.32
N ARG A 88 18.11 1.27 15.32
CA ARG A 88 19.56 1.25 15.46
C ARG A 88 20.06 2.29 16.48
N TYR A 89 19.51 3.50 16.45
CA TYR A 89 19.84 4.54 17.44
C TYR A 89 19.48 4.10 18.86
N GLU A 90 18.30 3.51 19.06
CA GLU A 90 17.88 2.97 20.35
C GLU A 90 18.79 1.84 20.84
N GLN A 91 19.20 0.93 19.97
CA GLN A 91 20.17 -0.12 20.31
C GLN A 91 21.53 0.47 20.73
N MET A 92 21.99 1.53 20.07
CA MET A 92 23.23 2.22 20.45
C MET A 92 23.11 2.92 21.80
N LEU A 93 21.98 3.55 22.09
CA LEU A 93 21.69 4.15 23.40
C LEU A 93 21.59 3.11 24.51
N ALA A 94 20.87 2.01 24.27
CA ALA A 94 20.76 0.90 25.20
C ALA A 94 22.14 0.32 25.52
N ARG A 95 22.98 0.06 24.49
CA ARG A 95 24.37 -0.39 24.67
C ARG A 95 25.22 0.63 25.43
N LYS A 96 25.08 1.93 25.14
CA LYS A 96 25.78 2.99 25.89
C LYS A 96 25.42 2.96 27.38
N SER A 97 24.14 2.75 27.71
CA SER A 97 23.71 2.65 29.12
C SER A 97 24.25 1.41 29.83
N THR A 98 24.38 0.27 29.15
CA THR A 98 24.96 -0.95 29.74
C THR A 98 26.47 -0.86 29.94
N ILE A 99 27.18 -0.12 29.09
CA ILE A 99 28.60 0.19 29.27
C ILE A 99 28.80 1.12 30.49
N CYS A 100 27.90 2.08 30.68
CA CYS A 100 27.92 3.02 31.80
C CYS A 100 27.40 2.43 33.13
N SER A 101 26.67 1.31 33.08
CA SER A 101 26.11 0.61 34.23
C SER A 101 26.08 -0.89 33.94
N PRO A 102 27.21 -1.60 34.11
CA PRO A 102 27.22 -3.04 33.92
C PRO A 102 26.22 -3.68 34.91
N PRO A 103 25.53 -4.77 34.53
CA PRO A 103 24.60 -5.46 35.41
C PRO A 103 25.37 -6.08 36.59
N VAL A 104 25.53 -5.32 37.67
CA VAL A 104 26.04 -5.83 38.95
C VAL A 104 24.90 -6.52 39.70
N PRO A 105 25.12 -7.73 40.25
CA PRO A 105 24.18 -8.34 41.17
C PRO A 105 23.83 -7.35 42.28
N LEU A 106 22.57 -7.29 42.73
CA LEU A 106 22.08 -6.34 43.76
C LEU A 106 23.01 -6.22 44.98
N ARG A 107 23.71 -7.31 45.33
CA ARG A 107 24.71 -7.39 46.41
C ARG A 107 25.96 -6.50 46.22
N TRP A 108 26.22 -6.02 45.01
CA TRP A 108 27.42 -5.24 44.64
C TRP A 108 27.12 -3.83 44.09
N GLN A 109 25.85 -3.42 44.01
CA GLN A 109 25.45 -2.11 43.46
C GLN A 109 26.02 -0.92 44.26
N HIS A 110 26.18 -1.05 45.57
CA HIS A 110 26.79 0.00 46.42
C HIS A 110 28.29 0.23 46.15
N ARG A 111 28.98 -0.70 45.46
CA ARG A 111 30.43 -0.59 45.16
C ARG A 111 30.74 -0.01 43.77
N CYS A 112 29.81 -0.08 42.82
CA CYS A 112 30.04 0.39 41.45
C CYS A 112 29.95 1.91 41.24
N ARG A 113 29.33 2.66 42.16
CA ARG A 113 29.17 4.12 42.00
C ARG A 113 30.50 4.90 42.08
N ILE A 114 31.58 4.26 42.52
CA ILE A 114 32.84 4.93 42.90
C ILE A 114 34.01 4.65 41.94
N SER A 115 34.00 3.57 41.14
CA SER A 115 35.24 3.04 40.52
C SER A 115 35.33 2.98 38.99
N SER A 116 34.35 3.48 38.22
CA SER A 116 34.44 3.45 36.74
C SER A 116 34.80 4.82 36.14
N PRO A 117 36.06 5.04 35.68
CA PRO A 117 36.48 6.30 35.05
C PRO A 117 35.78 6.59 33.71
N ALA A 118 35.16 5.58 33.08
CA ALA A 118 34.44 5.74 31.82
C ALA A 118 33.10 6.50 31.93
N CYS A 119 32.58 6.73 33.15
CA CYS A 119 31.28 7.38 33.38
C CYS A 119 31.41 8.80 33.96
N LYS A 120 32.63 9.30 34.22
CA LYS A 120 32.87 10.63 34.82
C LYS A 120 33.24 11.73 33.81
N ARG A 121 33.16 11.45 32.51
CA ARG A 121 33.62 12.36 31.46
C ARG A 121 32.59 12.58 30.36
N TRP A 122 31.34 12.80 30.76
CA TRP A 122 30.30 13.55 30.06
C TRP A 122 29.29 14.04 31.10
#